data_AF-A0A2V1CZ70-F1
#
_entry.id   AF-A0A2V1CZ70-F1
#
_cell.length_a   1.000
_cell.length_b   1.000
_cell.length_c   1.000
_cell.angle_alpha   90.00
_cell.angle_beta   90.00
_cell.angle_gamma   90.00
#
_symmetry.space_group_name_H-M   'P 1'
#
loop_
_entity.id
_entity.type
_entity.pdbx_description
1 polymer ?
#
loop_
_entity_poly.entity_id
_entity_poly.type
_entity_poly.pdbx_seq_one_letter_code
_entity_poly.pdbx_strand_id
1 'polypeptide(L)'
;MAPLFCMMALLGLACTAFSACTNKGKRQAWHTLSNSQKQEYINAELCLMQKPSKLNLPGCKTRYDELQAVHQTQAYATHFVGAFLPFHRLFIQSHEDALRNECGYTGYQPYWQEQLDAGKFSQSILFDPVSGFGGDGSGRGNCITTGPFANYTNSIGPGYQITNHCIDRRINNQISGGSSQAQVNRCLQQTSFATAWSCIEASPHVGGHAGVGGQ
;
A
#
# COMPACT_ATOMS: atom_id res chain seq x y z
N MET A 1 6.11 -5.99 71.21
CA MET A 1 5.08 -5.61 70.22
C MET A 1 5.47 -4.28 69.60
N ALA A 2 5.91 -4.28 68.35
CA ALA A 2 5.98 -3.11 67.47
C ALA A 2 5.98 -3.66 66.03
N PRO A 3 4.98 -3.36 65.19
CA PRO A 3 4.95 -3.87 63.83
C PRO A 3 5.77 -2.96 62.90
N LEU A 4 6.56 -3.59 62.06
CA LEU A 4 7.32 -2.97 60.98
C LEU A 4 6.34 -2.70 59.81
N PHE A 5 5.96 -1.44 59.59
CA PHE A 5 5.19 -1.06 58.41
C PHE A 5 6.13 -0.85 57.22
N CYS A 6 6.09 -1.77 56.26
CA CYS A 6 6.73 -1.62 54.97
C CYS A 6 5.84 -0.73 54.09
N MET A 7 6.22 0.53 53.86
CA MET A 7 5.57 1.38 52.85
C MET A 7 6.00 0.89 51.46
N MET A 8 5.13 0.15 50.78
CA MET A 8 5.22 -0.01 49.33
C MET A 8 4.83 1.31 48.67
N ALA A 9 5.81 2.03 48.13
CA ALA A 9 5.54 3.15 47.23
C ALA A 9 4.97 2.60 45.91
N LEU A 10 3.67 2.82 45.66
CA LEU A 10 3.10 2.65 44.33
C LEU A 10 3.71 3.70 43.41
N LEU A 11 4.66 3.28 42.57
CA LEU A 11 5.00 4.00 41.35
C LEU A 11 3.80 3.93 40.41
N GLY A 12 2.91 4.94 40.49
CA GLY A 12 1.85 5.11 39.51
C GLY A 12 2.48 5.27 38.13
N LEU A 13 2.15 4.36 37.20
CA LEU A 13 2.42 4.60 35.79
C LEU A 13 1.68 5.88 35.39
N ALA A 14 2.42 6.98 35.26
CA ALA A 14 1.91 8.17 34.60
C ALA A 14 1.57 7.77 33.17
N CYS A 15 0.28 7.68 32.87
CA CYS A 15 -0.21 7.57 31.51
C CYS A 15 0.18 8.88 30.81
N THR A 16 1.32 8.89 30.13
CA THR A 16 1.72 10.02 29.30
C THR A 16 0.68 10.13 28.19
N ALA A 17 -0.27 11.05 28.33
CA ALA A 17 -1.16 11.41 27.25
C ALA A 17 -0.28 11.83 26.07
N PHE A 18 -0.27 11.04 25.01
CA PHE A 18 0.37 11.43 23.76
C PHE A 18 -0.22 12.78 23.35
N SER A 19 0.64 13.72 22.95
CA SER A 19 0.17 15.03 22.49
C SER A 19 -0.84 14.86 21.37
N ALA A 20 -1.88 15.69 21.36
CA ALA A 20 -2.90 15.62 20.31
C ALA A 20 -2.27 15.89 18.94
N CYS A 21 -2.64 15.10 17.93
CA CYS A 21 -2.25 15.35 16.54
C CYS A 21 -2.93 16.63 16.05
N THR A 22 -2.17 17.73 15.98
CA THR A 22 -2.64 19.06 15.57
C THR A 22 -2.59 19.25 14.05
N ASN A 23 -1.63 18.63 13.38
CA ASN A 23 -1.46 18.68 11.93
C ASN A 23 -1.91 17.37 11.30
N LYS A 24 -3.14 17.36 10.76
CA LYS A 24 -3.74 16.17 10.13
C LYS A 24 -3.44 16.16 8.64
N GLY A 25 -2.71 15.14 8.19
CA GLY A 25 -2.51 14.88 6.76
C GLY A 25 -3.82 14.59 6.03
N LYS A 26 -3.89 14.98 4.75
CA LYS A 26 -5.08 14.78 3.91
C LYS A 26 -4.73 13.92 2.70
N ARG A 27 -5.08 12.65 2.78
CA ARG A 27 -5.03 11.70 1.64
C ARG A 27 -6.22 11.96 0.72
N GLN A 28 -5.97 11.96 -0.58
CA GLN A 28 -6.96 12.32 -1.61
C GLN A 28 -7.05 11.24 -2.68
N ALA A 29 -8.20 11.13 -3.34
CA ALA A 29 -8.37 10.18 -4.43
C ALA A 29 -7.49 10.61 -5.61
N TRP A 30 -6.88 9.65 -6.32
CA TRP A 30 -6.14 9.94 -7.56
C TRP A 30 -7.01 10.71 -8.57
N HIS A 31 -8.31 10.42 -8.60
CA HIS A 31 -9.32 11.10 -9.42
C HIS A 31 -9.48 12.58 -9.14
N THR A 32 -9.14 13.06 -7.94
CA THR A 32 -9.30 14.47 -7.57
C THR A 32 -7.99 15.26 -7.65
N LEU A 33 -6.84 14.58 -7.84
CA LEU A 33 -5.55 15.25 -7.96
C LEU A 33 -5.41 15.94 -9.32
N SER A 34 -4.79 17.13 -9.32
CA SER A 34 -4.34 17.78 -10.56
C SER A 34 -3.23 16.96 -11.21
N ASN A 35 -3.01 17.18 -12.51
CA ASN A 35 -1.90 16.52 -13.22
C ASN A 35 -0.53 16.86 -12.62
N SER A 36 -0.34 18.07 -12.08
CA SER A 36 0.91 18.44 -11.38
C SER A 36 1.09 17.65 -10.07
N GLN A 37 0.02 17.45 -9.29
CA GLN A 37 0.08 16.66 -8.06
C GLN A 37 0.33 15.17 -8.35
N LYS A 38 -0.28 14.64 -9.41
CA LYS A 38 -0.01 13.26 -9.89
C LYS A 38 1.44 13.11 -10.32
N GLN A 39 1.96 14.06 -11.08
CA GLN A 39 3.37 14.04 -11.51
C GLN A 39 4.34 14.15 -10.34
N GLU A 40 4.04 14.98 -9.33
CA GLU A 40 4.86 15.08 -8.12
C GLU A 40 4.96 13.73 -7.39
N TYR A 41 3.83 13.02 -7.23
CA TYR A 41 3.81 11.69 -6.63
C TYR A 41 4.60 10.68 -7.47
N ILE A 42 4.37 10.63 -8.79
CA ILE A 42 5.10 9.73 -9.71
C ILE A 42 6.61 9.97 -9.63
N ASN A 43 7.04 11.23 -9.60
CA ASN A 43 8.47 11.57 -9.50
C ASN A 43 9.07 11.09 -8.18
N ALA A 44 8.33 11.16 -7.07
CA ALA A 44 8.78 10.67 -5.78
C ALA A 44 8.89 9.13 -5.75
N GLU A 45 7.96 8.41 -6.39
CA GLU A 45 8.05 6.95 -6.54
C GLU A 45 9.27 6.54 -7.37
N LEU A 46 9.48 7.17 -8.53
CA LEU A 46 10.66 6.93 -9.36
C LEU A 46 11.97 7.21 -8.61
N CYS A 47 11.96 8.22 -7.74
CA CYS A 47 13.07 8.50 -6.84
C CYS A 47 13.32 7.36 -5.83
N LEU A 48 12.28 6.81 -5.18
CA LEU A 48 12.44 5.66 -4.27
C LEU A 48 12.92 4.40 -5.01
N MET A 49 12.47 4.20 -6.24
CA MET A 49 12.91 3.15 -7.15
C MET A 49 14.36 3.32 -7.65
N GLN A 50 15.06 4.40 -7.29
CA GLN A 50 16.47 4.62 -7.61
C GLN A 50 17.35 4.75 -6.37
N LYS A 51 16.79 5.15 -5.22
CA LYS A 51 17.57 5.27 -3.99
C LYS A 51 18.08 3.92 -3.51
N PRO A 52 19.35 3.79 -3.10
CA PRO A 52 19.90 2.56 -2.56
C PRO A 52 19.11 2.04 -1.35
N SER A 53 18.98 0.72 -1.24
CA SER A 53 18.49 0.03 -0.04
C SER A 53 19.34 0.37 1.21
N LYS A 54 18.77 0.24 2.42
CA LYS A 54 19.45 0.56 3.70
C LYS A 54 19.45 -0.58 4.73
N LEU A 55 18.49 -1.49 4.63
CA LEU A 55 18.23 -2.61 5.53
C LEU A 55 19.02 -3.87 5.15
N ASN A 56 19.71 -3.86 4.00
CA ASN A 56 20.49 -4.99 3.48
C ASN A 56 19.66 -6.29 3.38
N LEU A 57 18.39 -6.18 2.99
CA LEU A 57 17.52 -7.33 2.77
C LEU A 57 17.93 -8.09 1.49
N PRO A 58 17.82 -9.44 1.46
CA PRO A 58 18.17 -10.23 0.30
C PRO A 58 17.46 -9.77 -0.98
N GLY A 59 18.22 -9.50 -2.03
CA GLY A 59 17.70 -9.10 -3.34
C GLY A 59 17.32 -7.63 -3.49
N CYS A 60 17.28 -6.85 -2.39
CA CYS A 60 16.89 -5.44 -2.43
C CYS A 60 18.05 -4.54 -2.88
N LYS A 61 17.88 -3.88 -4.02
CA LYS A 61 18.82 -2.87 -4.54
C LYS A 61 18.36 -1.46 -4.18
N THR A 62 17.05 -1.26 -4.10
CA THR A 62 16.44 0.07 -3.92
C THR A 62 15.62 0.14 -2.63
N ARG A 63 15.27 1.37 -2.20
CA ARG A 63 14.30 1.58 -1.11
C ARG A 63 12.93 1.00 -1.44
N TYR A 64 12.54 1.04 -2.72
CA TYR A 64 11.29 0.44 -3.19
C TYR A 64 11.33 -1.10 -3.06
N ASP A 65 12.44 -1.75 -3.42
CA ASP A 65 12.60 -3.20 -3.25
C ASP A 65 12.45 -3.63 -1.79
N GLU A 66 12.86 -2.79 -0.84
CA GLU A 66 12.73 -3.08 0.59
C GLU A 66 11.27 -3.06 1.07
N LEU A 67 10.45 -2.16 0.52
CA LEU A 67 9.01 -2.18 0.78
C LEU A 67 8.41 -3.49 0.27
N GLN A 68 8.78 -3.92 -0.94
CA GLN A 68 8.32 -5.19 -1.51
C GLN A 68 8.79 -6.39 -0.68
N ALA A 69 10.07 -6.45 -0.29
CA ALA A 69 10.61 -7.56 0.49
C ALA A 69 10.00 -7.63 1.90
N VAL A 70 9.75 -6.50 2.55
CA VAL A 70 9.06 -6.45 3.84
C VAL A 70 7.63 -6.98 3.74
N HIS A 71 6.90 -6.65 2.68
CA HIS A 71 5.56 -7.19 2.43
C HIS A 71 5.59 -8.69 2.14
N GLN A 72 6.46 -9.11 1.22
CA GLN A 72 6.65 -10.52 0.83
C GLN A 72 7.01 -11.39 2.04
N THR A 73 8.01 -11.01 2.83
CA THR A 73 8.51 -11.81 3.96
C THR A 73 7.51 -11.91 5.12
N GLN A 74 6.63 -10.92 5.27
CA GLN A 74 5.63 -10.91 6.34
C GLN A 74 4.24 -11.36 5.89
N ALA A 75 4.04 -11.68 4.61
CA ALA A 75 2.71 -11.96 4.04
C ALA A 75 1.91 -12.99 4.86
N TYR A 76 2.55 -14.08 5.29
CA TYR A 76 1.89 -15.12 6.10
C TYR A 76 1.44 -14.63 7.49
N ALA A 77 2.15 -13.69 8.09
CA ALA A 77 1.82 -13.14 9.40
C ALA A 77 0.86 -11.94 9.33
N THR A 78 0.52 -11.48 8.13
CA THR A 78 -0.23 -10.22 7.92
C THR A 78 -1.47 -10.37 7.05
N HIS A 79 -1.64 -11.47 6.32
CA HIS A 79 -2.85 -11.75 5.53
C HIS A 79 -3.67 -12.87 6.16
N PHE A 80 -4.98 -12.78 5.99
CA PHE A 80 -6.00 -13.68 6.57
C PHE A 80 -5.92 -13.77 8.10
N VAL A 81 -5.52 -12.66 8.74
CA VAL A 81 -5.38 -12.52 10.19
C VAL A 81 -5.83 -11.13 10.67
N GLY A 82 -6.11 -10.98 11.96
CA GLY A 82 -6.52 -9.70 12.55
C GLY A 82 -5.48 -8.57 12.44
N ALA A 83 -4.22 -8.88 12.11
CA ALA A 83 -3.17 -7.91 11.86
C ALA A 83 -3.26 -7.23 10.48
N PHE A 84 -4.09 -7.73 9.55
CA PHE A 84 -4.18 -7.26 8.17
C PHE A 84 -4.36 -5.75 8.03
N LEU A 85 -5.43 -5.19 8.60
CA LEU A 85 -5.70 -3.76 8.53
C LEU A 85 -4.65 -2.88 9.22
N PRO A 86 -4.23 -3.13 10.48
CA PRO A 86 -3.24 -2.29 11.14
C PRO A 86 -1.84 -2.40 10.52
N PHE A 87 -1.41 -3.59 10.06
CA PHE A 87 -0.13 -3.76 9.37
C PHE A 87 -0.08 -2.94 8.10
N HIS A 88 -1.08 -3.07 7.21
CA HIS A 88 -1.09 -2.34 5.94
C HIS A 88 -1.24 -0.82 6.16
N ARG A 89 -1.95 -0.38 7.21
CA ARG A 89 -1.99 1.04 7.59
C ARG A 89 -0.60 1.57 7.92
N LEU A 90 0.18 0.83 8.72
CA LEU A 90 1.55 1.21 9.07
C LEU A 90 2.48 1.13 7.85
N PHE A 91 2.36 0.09 7.04
CA PHE A 91 3.16 -0.10 5.84
C PHE A 91 3.02 1.08 4.86
N ILE A 92 1.79 1.50 4.59
CA ILE A 92 1.52 2.67 3.74
C ILE A 92 1.97 3.98 4.40
N GLN A 93 1.93 4.10 5.73
CA GLN A 93 2.54 5.25 6.42
C GLN A 93 4.06 5.28 6.22
N SER A 94 4.74 4.13 6.34
CA SER A 94 6.19 4.05 6.11
C SER A 94 6.57 4.39 4.67
N HIS A 95 5.75 4.00 3.68
CA HIS A 95 5.91 4.40 2.29
C HIS A 95 5.73 5.91 2.10
N GLU A 96 4.67 6.50 2.66
CA GLU A 96 4.43 7.95 2.65
C GLU A 96 5.60 8.71 3.28
N ASP A 97 6.10 8.25 4.43
CA ASP A 97 7.25 8.86 5.11
C ASP A 97 8.52 8.76 4.25
N ALA A 98 8.75 7.64 3.55
CA ALA A 98 9.89 7.50 2.65
C ALA A 98 9.78 8.47 1.45
N LEU A 99 8.60 8.59 0.84
CA LEU A 99 8.35 9.54 -0.26
C LEU A 99 8.64 10.98 0.17
N ARG A 100 8.13 11.38 1.34
CA ARG A 100 8.24 12.75 1.85
C ARG A 100 9.64 13.07 2.35
N ASN A 101 10.22 12.20 3.17
CA ASN A 101 11.49 12.47 3.85
C ASN A 101 12.72 12.19 2.98
N GLU A 102 12.62 11.25 2.04
CA GLU A 102 13.76 10.86 1.21
C GLU A 102 13.69 11.46 -0.20
N CYS A 103 12.48 11.62 -0.76
CA CYS A 103 12.26 12.06 -2.14
C CYS A 103 11.58 13.42 -2.29
N GLY A 104 11.40 14.16 -1.19
CA GLY A 104 10.90 15.53 -1.23
C GLY A 104 9.43 15.66 -1.63
N TYR A 105 8.65 14.57 -1.57
CA TYR A 105 7.21 14.63 -1.84
C TYR A 105 6.52 15.54 -0.82
N THR A 106 5.76 16.53 -1.27
CA THR A 106 5.08 17.48 -0.37
C THR A 106 3.62 17.10 -0.10
N GLY A 107 3.03 16.27 -0.95
CA GLY A 107 1.69 15.70 -0.79
C GLY A 107 1.61 14.54 0.21
N TYR A 108 0.40 14.04 0.44
CA TYR A 108 0.14 12.84 1.27
C TYR A 108 -0.24 11.67 0.38
N GLN A 109 -0.15 10.44 0.89
CA GLN A 109 -0.41 9.25 0.09
C GLN A 109 -1.76 9.34 -0.61
N PRO A 110 -1.80 9.31 -1.95
CA PRO A 110 -3.05 9.24 -2.68
C PRO A 110 -3.69 7.86 -2.51
N TYR A 111 -5.00 7.77 -2.72
CA TYR A 111 -5.68 6.49 -2.81
C TYR A 111 -6.38 6.33 -4.15
N TRP A 112 -6.50 5.10 -4.61
CA TRP A 112 -7.39 4.77 -5.71
C TRP A 112 -8.80 4.58 -5.17
N GLN A 113 -9.75 5.40 -5.62
CA GLN A 113 -11.16 5.16 -5.38
C GLN A 113 -11.70 4.12 -6.36
N GLU A 114 -11.32 2.85 -6.15
CA GLU A 114 -11.62 1.71 -7.03
C GLU A 114 -13.11 1.59 -7.40
N GLN A 115 -14.00 2.03 -6.52
CA GLN A 115 -15.45 1.93 -6.71
C GLN A 115 -15.93 2.69 -7.96
N LEU A 116 -15.21 3.71 -8.40
CA LEU A 116 -15.51 4.46 -9.63
C LEU A 116 -15.19 3.67 -10.90
N ASP A 117 -14.25 2.73 -10.80
CA ASP A 117 -13.66 1.99 -11.92
C ASP A 117 -13.98 0.48 -11.88
N ALA A 118 -14.56 -0.03 -10.78
CA ALA A 118 -14.93 -1.43 -10.61
C ALA A 118 -15.77 -1.94 -11.80
N GLY A 119 -15.41 -3.10 -12.36
CA GLY A 119 -16.02 -3.64 -13.58
C GLY A 119 -15.42 -3.13 -14.90
N LYS A 120 -14.54 -2.12 -14.83
CA LYS A 120 -13.97 -1.42 -16.00
C LYS A 120 -12.57 -0.85 -15.70
N PHE A 121 -11.77 -1.55 -14.90
CA PHE A 121 -10.42 -1.13 -14.53
C PHE A 121 -9.57 -0.72 -15.72
N SER A 122 -9.68 -1.38 -16.88
CA SER A 122 -8.92 -1.04 -18.09
C SER A 122 -9.18 0.38 -18.63
N GLN A 123 -10.24 1.04 -18.16
CA GLN A 123 -10.61 2.42 -18.52
C GLN A 123 -10.27 3.44 -17.41
N SER A 124 -9.72 2.99 -16.29
CA SER A 124 -9.37 3.86 -15.17
C SER A 124 -8.26 4.82 -15.56
N ILE A 125 -8.38 6.07 -15.11
CA ILE A 125 -7.32 7.07 -15.18
C ILE A 125 -6.04 6.66 -14.43
N LEU A 126 -6.13 5.64 -13.56
CA LEU A 126 -4.97 5.08 -12.88
C LEU A 126 -4.00 4.43 -13.88
N PHE A 127 -4.50 3.94 -15.01
CA PHE A 127 -3.68 3.29 -16.06
C PHE A 127 -3.37 4.23 -17.24
N ASP A 128 -3.52 5.55 -17.05
CA ASP A 128 -3.08 6.55 -18.01
C ASP A 128 -1.54 6.51 -18.17
N PRO A 129 -1.00 6.60 -19.40
CA PRO A 129 0.43 6.48 -19.65
C PRO A 129 1.26 7.74 -19.29
N VAL A 130 0.62 8.85 -18.90
CA VAL A 130 1.33 10.09 -18.57
C VAL A 130 1.09 10.46 -17.11
N SER A 131 -0.17 10.56 -16.73
CA SER A 131 -0.65 10.97 -15.40
C SER A 131 -1.10 9.78 -14.54
N GLY A 132 -0.69 8.57 -14.88
CA GLY A 132 -1.01 7.33 -14.17
C GLY A 132 0.18 6.38 -14.11
N PHE A 133 -0.11 5.10 -13.91
CA PHE A 133 0.85 4.03 -13.64
C PHE A 133 1.10 3.12 -14.85
N GLY A 134 0.80 3.62 -16.05
CA GLY A 134 0.92 2.87 -17.30
C GLY A 134 -0.26 1.91 -17.54
N GLY A 135 -0.43 1.53 -18.80
CA GLY A 135 -1.52 0.68 -19.27
C GLY A 135 -1.39 -0.79 -18.87
N ASP A 136 -2.17 -1.65 -19.54
CA ASP A 136 -2.09 -3.10 -19.36
C ASP A 136 -0.74 -3.68 -19.86
N GLY A 137 -0.46 -4.91 -19.44
CA GLY A 137 0.69 -5.67 -19.91
C GLY A 137 0.53 -6.14 -21.35
N SER A 138 1.64 -6.27 -22.08
CA SER A 138 1.61 -6.81 -23.45
C SER A 138 2.80 -7.72 -23.74
N GLY A 139 2.70 -8.49 -24.83
CA GLY A 139 3.76 -9.39 -25.31
C GLY A 139 4.05 -10.57 -24.38
N ARG A 140 5.22 -11.20 -24.59
CA ARG A 140 5.66 -12.34 -23.79
C ARG A 140 6.05 -11.87 -22.39
N GLY A 141 5.30 -12.29 -21.38
CA GLY A 141 5.53 -11.91 -19.99
C GLY A 141 4.56 -10.85 -19.45
N ASN A 142 3.70 -10.27 -20.30
CA ASN A 142 2.73 -9.23 -19.93
C ASN A 142 3.38 -8.00 -19.25
N CYS A 143 4.59 -7.64 -19.66
CA CYS A 143 5.25 -6.43 -19.19
C CYS A 143 4.42 -5.19 -19.55
N ILE A 144 4.33 -4.24 -18.63
CA ILE A 144 3.81 -2.91 -18.97
C ILE A 144 4.79 -2.23 -19.94
N THR A 145 4.28 -1.64 -21.01
CA THR A 145 5.10 -0.99 -22.06
C THR A 145 4.89 0.52 -22.15
N THR A 146 4.00 1.05 -21.33
CA THR A 146 3.67 2.48 -21.28
C THR A 146 3.73 2.99 -19.85
N GLY A 147 3.82 4.31 -19.69
CA GLY A 147 3.87 4.92 -18.37
C GLY A 147 5.29 5.12 -17.83
N PRO A 148 5.40 5.89 -16.74
CA PRO A 148 6.68 6.24 -16.12
C PRO A 148 7.45 5.01 -15.58
N PHE A 149 6.75 3.90 -15.34
CA PHE A 149 7.32 2.69 -14.71
C PHE A 149 7.72 1.59 -15.72
N ALA A 150 7.52 1.79 -17.02
CA ALA A 150 7.69 0.73 -18.03
C ALA A 150 9.12 0.14 -18.11
N ASN A 151 10.13 0.93 -17.75
CA ASN A 151 11.53 0.52 -17.81
C ASN A 151 12.10 0.12 -16.43
N TYR A 152 11.25 -0.01 -15.41
CA TYR A 152 11.71 -0.48 -14.10
C TYR A 152 12.05 -1.97 -14.13
N THR A 153 13.22 -2.33 -13.61
CA THR A 153 13.61 -3.73 -13.41
C THR A 153 13.37 -4.10 -11.96
N ASN A 154 12.29 -4.82 -11.69
CA ASN A 154 11.96 -5.33 -10.37
C ASN A 154 12.86 -6.54 -10.04
N SER A 155 13.40 -6.59 -8.82
CA SER A 155 14.27 -7.68 -8.36
C SER A 155 13.56 -8.66 -7.41
N ILE A 156 12.40 -8.26 -6.86
CA ILE A 156 11.66 -9.01 -5.84
C ILE A 156 10.45 -9.69 -6.47
N GLY A 157 10.38 -11.02 -6.39
CA GLY A 157 9.33 -11.83 -7.01
C GLY A 157 9.79 -12.58 -8.27
N PRO A 158 8.90 -13.39 -8.87
CA PRO A 158 7.53 -13.67 -8.43
C PRO A 158 7.45 -14.54 -7.16
N GLY A 159 6.39 -14.35 -6.37
CA GLY A 159 6.21 -15.06 -5.11
C GLY A 159 7.32 -14.69 -4.13
N TYR A 160 8.17 -15.66 -3.75
CA TYR A 160 9.34 -15.49 -2.87
C TYR A 160 10.68 -15.53 -3.60
N GLN A 161 10.69 -15.44 -4.94
CA GLN A 161 11.91 -15.49 -5.74
C GLN A 161 12.64 -14.14 -5.74
N ILE A 162 13.94 -14.18 -6.02
CA ILE A 162 14.78 -12.99 -6.27
C ILE A 162 15.25 -13.11 -7.72
N THR A 163 14.52 -12.48 -8.62
CA THR A 163 14.81 -12.52 -10.07
C THR A 163 14.56 -11.17 -10.69
N ASN A 164 15.39 -10.77 -11.65
CA ASN A 164 15.14 -9.54 -12.40
C ASN A 164 14.01 -9.78 -13.42
N HIS A 165 12.99 -8.93 -13.38
CA HIS A 165 11.86 -8.97 -14.30
C HIS A 165 11.23 -7.57 -14.45
N CYS A 166 10.39 -7.40 -15.47
CA CYS A 166 9.58 -6.19 -15.63
C CYS A 166 8.39 -6.22 -14.66
N ILE A 167 7.74 -5.08 -14.45
CA ILE A 167 6.39 -5.05 -13.86
C ILE A 167 5.42 -5.67 -14.88
N ASP A 168 4.76 -6.76 -14.52
CA ASP A 168 3.72 -7.37 -15.36
C ASP A 168 2.31 -7.01 -14.87
N ARG A 169 1.39 -6.86 -15.82
CA ARG A 169 0.00 -6.51 -15.54
C ARG A 169 -0.96 -7.28 -16.43
N ARG A 170 -2.13 -7.65 -15.89
CA ARG A 170 -3.15 -8.40 -16.63
C ARG A 170 -4.54 -7.94 -16.19
N ILE A 171 -4.94 -6.76 -16.65
CA ILE A 171 -6.15 -6.11 -16.16
C ILE A 171 -7.37 -6.99 -16.42
N ASN A 172 -8.12 -7.28 -15.36
CA ASN A 172 -9.33 -8.08 -15.41
C ASN A 172 -10.53 -7.26 -14.92
N ASN A 173 -11.27 -6.70 -15.87
CA ASN A 173 -12.47 -5.92 -15.62
C ASN A 173 -13.55 -6.69 -14.86
N GLN A 174 -13.72 -7.99 -15.14
CA GLN A 174 -14.74 -8.79 -14.45
C GLN A 174 -14.38 -8.98 -12.97
N ILE A 175 -13.14 -9.38 -12.68
CA ILE A 175 -12.67 -9.58 -11.30
C ILE A 175 -12.68 -8.25 -10.53
N SER A 176 -12.36 -7.14 -11.20
CA SER A 176 -12.38 -5.82 -10.55
C SER A 176 -13.77 -5.38 -10.10
N GLY A 177 -14.86 -6.00 -10.56
CA GLY A 177 -16.19 -5.80 -9.97
C GLY A 177 -16.24 -6.11 -8.47
N GLY A 178 -15.31 -6.93 -7.98
CA GLY A 178 -15.12 -7.24 -6.56
C GLY A 178 -14.72 -6.06 -5.68
N SER A 179 -14.25 -4.94 -6.23
CA SER A 179 -13.93 -3.72 -5.47
C SER A 179 -15.05 -2.66 -5.46
N SER A 180 -16.24 -3.02 -5.96
CA SER A 180 -17.38 -2.11 -6.07
C SER A 180 -17.88 -1.54 -4.75
N GLN A 181 -18.61 -0.42 -4.82
CA GLN A 181 -19.22 0.23 -3.65
C GLN A 181 -20.14 -0.72 -2.86
N ALA A 182 -20.82 -1.64 -3.54
CA ALA A 182 -21.66 -2.64 -2.89
C ALA A 182 -20.87 -3.54 -1.93
N GLN A 183 -19.66 -3.96 -2.34
CA GLN A 183 -18.78 -4.80 -1.51
C GLN A 183 -18.21 -4.01 -0.32
N VAL A 184 -17.81 -2.76 -0.55
CA VAL A 184 -17.40 -1.85 0.53
C VAL A 184 -18.52 -1.68 1.55
N ASN A 185 -19.74 -1.35 1.11
CA ASN A 185 -20.89 -1.15 1.99
C ASN A 185 -21.20 -2.41 2.81
N ARG A 186 -21.17 -3.60 2.16
CA ARG A 186 -21.38 -4.89 2.83
C ARG A 186 -20.38 -5.12 3.97
N CYS A 187 -19.11 -4.79 3.75
CA CYS A 187 -18.08 -5.01 4.78
C CYS A 187 -18.06 -3.93 5.87
N LEU A 188 -18.47 -2.71 5.56
CA LEU A 188 -18.60 -1.64 6.57
C LEU A 188 -19.85 -1.79 7.47
N GLN A 189 -20.79 -2.67 7.08
CA GLN A 189 -21.94 -3.04 7.92
C GLN A 189 -21.62 -4.12 8.95
N GLN A 190 -20.42 -4.70 8.92
CA GLN A 190 -20.01 -5.71 9.89
C GLN A 190 -19.91 -5.11 11.29
N THR A 191 -20.40 -5.84 12.30
CA THR A 191 -20.56 -5.32 13.67
C THR A 191 -19.35 -5.54 14.57
N SER A 192 -18.40 -6.36 14.14
CA SER A 192 -17.16 -6.64 14.88
C SER A 192 -15.94 -6.42 14.00
N PHE A 193 -14.82 -6.07 14.61
CA PHE A 193 -13.54 -6.01 13.91
C PHE A 193 -13.21 -7.35 13.23
N ALA A 194 -13.42 -8.46 13.94
CA ALA A 194 -13.11 -9.80 13.46
C ALA A 194 -13.81 -10.16 12.14
N THR A 195 -15.08 -9.78 12.00
CA THR A 195 -15.86 -9.99 10.77
C THR A 195 -15.60 -8.91 9.72
N ALA A 196 -15.26 -7.69 10.13
CA ALA A 196 -14.99 -6.58 9.23
C ALA A 196 -13.68 -6.77 8.46
N TRP A 197 -12.56 -7.07 9.15
CA TRP A 197 -11.27 -7.20 8.49
C TRP A 197 -11.27 -8.35 7.48
N SER A 198 -11.87 -9.48 7.84
CA SER A 198 -11.91 -10.66 6.97
C SER A 198 -12.80 -10.43 5.75
N CYS A 199 -13.92 -9.72 5.92
CA CYS A 199 -14.76 -9.29 4.80
C CYS A 199 -14.00 -8.37 3.86
N ILE A 200 -13.32 -7.34 4.40
CA ILE A 200 -12.58 -6.36 3.60
C ILE A 200 -11.47 -7.04 2.79
N GLU A 201 -10.71 -7.93 3.42
CA GLU A 201 -9.62 -8.67 2.78
C GLU A 201 -10.13 -9.57 1.64
N ALA A 202 -11.25 -10.27 1.85
CA ALA A 202 -11.85 -11.14 0.83
C ALA A 202 -12.43 -10.35 -0.36
N SER A 203 -13.09 -9.21 -0.11
CA SER A 203 -13.62 -8.30 -1.13
C SER A 203 -14.12 -7.04 -0.40
N PRO A 204 -13.48 -5.87 -0.59
CA PRO A 204 -12.94 -5.43 -1.88
C PRO A 204 -11.46 -5.73 -2.19
N HIS A 205 -10.62 -6.01 -1.20
CA HIS A 205 -9.16 -6.03 -1.36
C HIS A 205 -8.65 -7.02 -2.45
N VAL A 206 -9.06 -8.29 -2.39
CA VAL A 206 -8.70 -9.27 -3.44
C VAL A 206 -9.26 -8.86 -4.81
N GLY A 207 -10.43 -8.22 -4.86
CA GLY A 207 -11.02 -7.71 -6.10
C GLY A 207 -10.18 -6.61 -6.75
N GLY A 208 -9.60 -5.72 -5.95
CA GLY A 208 -8.64 -4.72 -6.41
C GLY A 208 -7.38 -5.37 -6.96
N HIS A 209 -6.68 -6.18 -6.14
CA HIS A 209 -5.43 -6.84 -6.55
C HIS A 209 -5.60 -7.73 -7.79
N ALA A 210 -6.57 -8.64 -7.77
CA ALA A 210 -6.80 -9.56 -8.88
C ALA A 210 -7.46 -8.88 -10.09
N GLY A 211 -8.04 -7.69 -9.90
CA GLY A 211 -8.53 -6.83 -10.99
C GLY A 211 -7.39 -6.14 -11.74
N VAL A 212 -6.29 -5.77 -11.07
CA VAL A 212 -5.07 -5.29 -11.74
C VAL A 212 -4.36 -6.45 -12.44
N GLY A 213 -4.23 -7.58 -11.75
CA GLY A 213 -3.55 -8.78 -12.24
C GLY A 213 -2.05 -8.60 -12.49
N GLY A 214 -1.32 -9.70 -12.61
CA GLY A 214 0.15 -9.67 -12.61
C GLY A 214 0.73 -9.67 -11.20
N GLN A 215 1.91 -9.07 -11.03
CA GLN A 215 2.61 -8.90 -9.76
C GLN A 215 2.46 -7.48 -9.23
#